data_AF-A0A8C5SFJ1-F1
#
_entry.id   AF-A0A8C5SFJ1-F1
#
_cell.length_a   1.000
_cell.length_b   1.000
_cell.length_c   1.000
_cell.angle_alpha   90.00
_cell.angle_beta   90.00
_cell.angle_gamma   90.00
#
_symmetry.space_group_name_H-M   'P 1'
#
loop_
_entity.id
_entity.type
_entity.pdbx_description
1 polymer ?
#
loop_
_entity_poly.entity_id
_entity_poly.type
_entity_poly.pdbx_seq_one_letter_code
_entity_poly.pdbx_strand_id
1 'polypeptide(L)'
;MLNHNPIFLGLSLEEFLNLMTTKKVVHFYHSEIRRLFMSFDRQCRGFLSFEDFKKAFSIVAPKLPERIIVEAFRNLSCMYAG
;
A
#
# COMPACT_ATOMS: atom_id res chain seq x y z
N MET A 1 -40.19 6.06 6.13
CA MET A 1 -39.06 7.02 6.11
C MET A 1 -38.26 6.73 7.39
N LEU A 2 -36.99 6.35 7.42
CA LEU A 2 -35.86 6.52 6.52
C LEU A 2 -35.08 5.19 6.38
N ASN A 3 -34.65 4.92 5.16
CA ASN A 3 -33.68 3.87 4.81
C ASN A 3 -32.28 4.45 4.98
N HIS A 4 -31.45 3.89 5.87
CA HIS A 4 -30.01 4.13 5.85
C HIS A 4 -29.26 2.81 6.02
N ASN A 5 -29.37 1.98 4.98
CA ASN A 5 -28.31 1.03 4.66
C ASN A 5 -27.04 1.85 4.35
N PRO A 6 -25.89 1.60 5.00
CA PRO A 6 -24.63 2.20 4.59
C PRO A 6 -24.18 1.45 3.33
N ILE A 7 -24.76 1.80 2.20
CA ILE A 7 -24.24 1.37 0.90
C ILE A 7 -22.82 1.93 0.84
N PHE A 8 -21.85 1.05 0.64
CA PHE A 8 -20.48 1.40 0.30
C PHE A 8 -20.53 2.19 -1.03
N LEU A 9 -20.85 3.48 -0.96
CA LEU A 9 -20.82 4.40 -2.08
C LEU A 9 -19.34 4.57 -2.41
N GLY A 10 -18.90 3.89 -3.47
CA GLY A 10 -17.55 4.01 -3.98
C GLY A 10 -17.18 5.48 -4.16
N LEU A 11 -15.92 5.80 -3.93
CA LEU A 11 -15.39 7.15 -4.13
C LEU A 11 -15.31 7.44 -5.64
N SER A 12 -15.76 8.62 -6.05
CA SER A 12 -15.47 9.12 -7.40
C SER A 12 -13.97 9.38 -7.57
N LEU A 13 -13.50 9.41 -8.82
CA LEU A 13 -12.10 9.74 -9.12
C LEU A 13 -11.71 11.12 -8.58
N GLU A 14 -12.62 12.10 -8.68
CA GLU A 14 -12.37 13.46 -8.18
C GLU A 14 -12.24 13.49 -6.65
N GLU A 15 -13.14 12.83 -5.93
CA GLU A 15 -13.04 12.70 -4.47
C GLU A 15 -11.77 11.96 -4.05
N PHE A 16 -11.42 10.90 -4.76
CA PHE A 16 -10.17 10.17 -4.55
C PHE A 16 -8.95 11.08 -4.73
N LEU A 17 -8.90 11.85 -5.82
CA LEU A 17 -7.80 12.77 -6.09
C LEU A 17 -7.72 13.86 -5.02
N ASN A 18 -8.85 14.44 -4.60
CA ASN A 18 -8.91 15.44 -3.54
C ASN A 18 -8.43 14.88 -2.18
N LEU A 19 -8.79 13.64 -1.85
CA LEU A 19 -8.26 12.96 -0.64
C LEU A 19 -6.75 12.74 -0.73
N MET A 20 -6.25 12.32 -1.89
CA MET A 20 -4.82 12.05 -2.08
C MET A 20 -3.97 13.32 -2.12
N THR A 21 -4.50 14.43 -2.64
CA THR A 21 -3.83 15.74 -2.64
C THR A 21 -3.88 16.41 -1.27
N THR A 22 -4.98 16.29 -0.52
CA THR A 22 -5.09 16.84 0.85
C THR A 22 -4.16 16.13 1.84
N LYS A 23 -3.88 14.84 1.60
CA LYS A 23 -2.90 14.05 2.36
C LYS A 23 -1.45 14.52 2.18
N LYS A 24 -1.16 15.58 1.39
CA LYS A 24 0.19 16.07 1.10
C LYS A 24 0.98 16.73 2.23
N VAL A 25 0.42 16.86 3.43
CA VAL A 25 1.11 17.52 4.55
C VAL A 25 2.17 16.57 5.12
N VAL A 26 3.44 16.97 5.02
CA VAL A 26 4.68 16.18 5.25
C VAL A 26 4.70 15.33 6.52
N HIS A 27 3.96 15.68 7.57
CA HIS A 27 3.87 14.89 8.80
C HIS A 27 2.91 13.69 8.75
N PHE A 28 1.85 13.71 7.92
CA PHE A 28 0.96 12.55 7.77
C PHE A 28 1.60 11.43 6.94
N TYR A 29 2.41 11.76 5.93
CA TYR A 29 3.02 10.73 5.10
C TYR A 29 3.92 9.77 5.87
N HIS A 30 4.72 10.29 6.80
CA HIS A 30 5.65 9.44 7.53
C HIS A 30 4.91 8.45 8.44
N SER A 31 3.82 8.88 9.09
CA SER A 31 2.99 7.97 9.90
C SER A 31 2.22 6.98 9.03
N GLU A 32 1.65 7.40 7.90
CA GLU A 32 0.87 6.51 7.03
C GLU A 32 1.73 5.46 6.33
N ILE A 33 2.87 5.88 5.78
CA ILE A 33 3.83 4.98 5.14
C ILE A 33 4.36 4.01 6.18
N ARG A 34 4.68 4.47 7.40
CA ARG A 34 5.08 3.58 8.50
C ARG A 34 3.98 2.60 8.87
N ARG A 35 2.72 3.03 8.98
CA ARG A 35 1.58 2.14 9.30
C ARG A 35 1.35 1.11 8.20
N LEU A 36 1.43 1.51 6.94
CA LEU A 36 1.34 0.61 5.79
C LEU A 36 2.50 -0.39 5.77
N PHE A 37 3.72 0.07 6.04
CA PHE A 37 4.88 -0.81 6.13
C PHE A 37 4.73 -1.83 7.27
N MET A 38 4.33 -1.37 8.46
CA MET A 38 4.14 -2.22 9.64
C MET A 38 3.02 -3.25 9.46
N SER A 39 2.00 -2.99 8.63
CA SER A 39 0.95 -3.98 8.38
C SER A 39 1.46 -5.19 7.58
N PHE A 40 2.58 -5.05 6.87
CA PHE A 40 3.22 -6.13 6.12
C PHE A 40 4.48 -6.69 6.79
N ASP A 41 5.21 -5.91 7.60
CA ASP A 41 6.33 -6.38 8.44
C ASP A 41 5.84 -7.11 9.69
N ARG A 42 5.16 -8.25 9.50
CA ARG A 42 4.52 -9.01 10.58
C ARG A 42 5.49 -9.53 11.65
N GLN A 43 6.77 -9.66 11.30
CA GLN A 43 7.83 -10.11 12.20
C GLN A 43 8.58 -8.94 12.84
N CYS A 44 8.19 -7.69 12.57
CA CYS A 44 8.80 -6.48 13.10
C CYS A 44 10.33 -6.42 12.87
N ARG A 45 10.80 -6.87 11.71
CA ARG A 45 12.24 -6.93 11.40
C ARG A 45 12.81 -5.60 10.91
N GLY A 46 11.94 -4.64 10.59
CA GLY A 46 12.32 -3.38 9.97
C GLY A 46 12.55 -3.47 8.46
N PHE A 47 12.27 -4.62 7.83
CA PHE A 47 12.30 -4.83 6.39
C PHE A 47 11.22 -5.84 5.97
N LEU A 48 10.72 -5.72 4.74
CA LEU A 48 9.83 -6.72 4.15
C LEU A 48 10.68 -7.81 3.52
N SER A 49 10.47 -9.07 3.92
CA SER A 49 11.01 -10.18 3.15
C SER A 49 10.33 -10.30 1.80
N PHE A 50 10.91 -11.08 0.90
CA PHE A 50 10.27 -11.40 -0.38
C PHE A 50 8.87 -12.01 -0.19
N GLU A 51 8.66 -12.81 0.86
CA GLU A 51 7.35 -13.40 1.16
C GLU A 51 6.33 -12.33 1.61
N ASP A 52 6.74 -11.41 2.49
CA ASP A 52 5.89 -10.29 2.94
C ASP A 52 5.53 -9.38 1.76
N PHE A 53 6.50 -9.12 0.89
CA PHE A 53 6.32 -8.34 -0.33
C PHE A 53 5.31 -9.01 -1.27
N LYS A 54 5.46 -10.31 -1.55
CA LYS A 54 4.48 -11.05 -2.37
C LYS A 54 3.08 -11.04 -1.76
N LYS A 55 2.96 -11.24 -0.45
CA LYS A 55 1.67 -11.18 0.26
C LYS A 55 1.03 -9.80 0.13
N ALA A 56 1.80 -8.72 0.24
CA ALA A 56 1.28 -7.37 0.03
C ALA A 56 0.68 -7.22 -1.37
N PHE A 57 1.41 -7.61 -2.42
CA PHE A 57 0.93 -7.53 -3.81
C PHE A 57 -0.27 -8.43 -4.10
N SER A 58 -0.39 -9.60 -3.47
CA SER A 58 -1.58 -10.44 -3.60
C SER A 58 -2.86 -9.77 -3.09
N ILE A 59 -2.75 -8.81 -2.16
CA ILE A 59 -3.88 -8.07 -1.60
C ILE A 59 -4.16 -6.83 -2.45
N VAL A 60 -3.13 -6.04 -2.76
CA VAL A 60 -3.32 -4.71 -3.39
C VAL A 60 -3.41 -4.77 -4.91
N ALA A 61 -2.82 -5.80 -5.55
CA ALA A 61 -2.76 -5.94 -6.99
C ALA A 61 -2.76 -7.43 -7.41
N PRO A 62 -3.81 -8.20 -7.10
CA PRO A 62 -3.85 -9.65 -7.31
C PRO A 62 -3.71 -10.08 -8.78
N LYS A 63 -3.95 -9.17 -9.73
CA LYS A 63 -3.84 -9.42 -11.17
C LYS A 63 -2.45 -9.13 -11.73
N LEU A 64 -1.53 -8.61 -10.91
CA LEU A 64 -0.19 -8.29 -11.37
C LEU A 64 0.62 -9.58 -11.56
N PRO A 65 1.32 -9.78 -12.70
CA PRO A 65 2.11 -10.98 -12.92
C PRO A 65 3.23 -11.13 -11.89
N GLU A 66 3.45 -12.37 -11.39
CA GLU A 66 4.48 -12.64 -10.38
C GLU A 66 5.88 -12.19 -10.83
N ARG A 67 6.19 -12.31 -12.13
CA ARG A 67 7.43 -11.82 -12.71
C ARG A 67 7.69 -10.34 -12.39
N ILE A 68 6.66 -9.49 -12.50
CA ILE A 68 6.78 -8.05 -12.22
C ILE A 68 7.05 -7.82 -10.73
N ILE A 69 6.40 -8.59 -9.86
CA ILE A 69 6.60 -8.52 -8.40
C ILE A 69 8.05 -8.91 -8.04
N VAL A 70 8.56 -10.00 -8.64
CA VAL A 70 9.94 -10.47 -8.44
C VAL A 70 10.95 -9.42 -8.92
N GLU A 71 10.78 -8.89 -10.12
CA GLU A 71 11.68 -7.87 -10.68
C GLU A 71 11.66 -6.59 -9.83
N ALA A 72 10.48 -6.15 -9.37
CA ALA A 72 10.36 -5.00 -8.48
C ALA A 72 11.12 -5.21 -7.16
N PHE A 73 10.97 -6.38 -6.53
CA PHE A 73 11.70 -6.70 -5.30
C PHE A 73 13.22 -6.71 -5.51
N ARG A 74 13.68 -7.31 -6.61
CA ARG A 74 15.11 -7.33 -6.98
C ARG A 74 15.65 -5.91 -7.15
N ASN A 75 14.94 -5.05 -7.88
CA ASN A 75 15.34 -3.66 -8.14
C ASN A 75 15.40 -2.81 -6.86
N LEU A 76 14.48 -3.01 -5.91
CA LEU A 76 14.50 -2.30 -4.63
C LEU A 76 15.63 -2.79 -3.72
N SER A 77 15.89 -4.11 -3.71
CA SER A 77 16.93 -4.69 -2.86
C SER A 77 18.35 -4.31 -3.29
N CYS A 78 18.61 -4.12 -4.59
CA CYS A 78 19.93 -3.71 -5.06
C CYS A 78 20.25 -2.23 -4.83
N MET A 79 19.25 -1.38 -4.52
CA MET A 79 19.49 0.02 -4.16
C MET A 79 20.09 0.23 -2.76
N TYR A 80 19.97 -0.76 -1.86
CA TYR A 80 20.54 -0.70 -0.49
C TYR A 80 21.87 -1.46 -0.34
N ALA A 81 22.41 -2.02 -1.43
CA ALA A 81 23.63 -2.83 -1.44
C ALA A 81 24.88 -2.05 -1.92
N GLY A 82 24.82 -0.71 -1.92
CA GLY A 82 25.92 0.20 -2.26
C GLY A 82 26.47 0.93 -1.04
#